data_AF-A0A5F2HVQ8-F1
#
_entry.id   AF-A0A5F2HVQ8-F1
#
_cell.length_a   1.000
_cell.length_b   1.000
_cell.length_c   1.000
_cell.angle_alpha   90.00
_cell.angle_beta   90.00
_cell.angle_gamma   90.00
#
_symmetry.space_group_name_H-M   'P 1'
#
loop_
_entity.id
_entity.type
_entity.pdbx_description
1 polymer ?
#
loop_
_entity_poly.entity_id
_entity_poly.type
_entity_poly.pdbx_seq_one_letter_code
_entity_poly.pdbx_strand_id
1 'polypeptide(L)'
;AAPAFTEHFYDSEDEGDESVDNGPTGGLTWDGRADHGKDQARIPLLSPFEMGNKDAAQVVAALGKAPYAEAFKAAFGADVFEHPQEAFDAAIEALGTFEQSSADFYPYSSRYDAFLA
;
A
#
# COMPACT_ATOMS: atom_id res chain seq x y z
N ALA A 1 11.61 -17.77 -3.78
CA ALA A 1 11.29 -17.08 -2.51
C ALA A 1 11.46 -15.60 -2.77
N ALA A 2 10.53 -14.75 -2.37
CA ALA A 2 10.81 -13.32 -2.41
C ALA A 2 12.02 -13.03 -1.51
N PRO A 3 12.93 -12.14 -1.92
CA PRO A 3 13.93 -11.59 -1.01
C PRO A 3 13.21 -11.10 0.24
N ALA A 4 13.84 -11.24 1.41
CA ALA A 4 13.29 -10.64 2.62
C ALA A 4 13.06 -9.15 2.37
N PHE A 5 11.96 -8.61 2.90
CA PHE A 5 11.80 -7.17 2.99
C PHE A 5 12.98 -6.64 3.81
N THR A 6 13.92 -6.04 3.11
CA THR A 6 14.78 -5.02 3.69
C THR A 6 13.94 -3.76 3.51
N GLU A 7 13.67 -2.99 4.57
CA GLU A 7 13.44 -1.55 4.34
C GLU A 7 14.54 -1.14 3.38
N HIS A 8 14.24 -0.40 2.31
CA HIS A 8 15.24 0.04 1.34
C HIS A 8 16.27 1.03 1.98
N PHE A 9 16.60 0.85 3.25
CA PHE A 9 17.83 1.23 3.91
C PHE A 9 19.00 0.55 3.22
N TYR A 10 19.39 1.17 2.10
CA TYR A 10 20.74 1.04 1.59
C TYR A 10 21.63 1.85 2.52
N ASP A 11 22.24 1.14 3.46
CA ASP A 11 23.50 1.56 4.08
C ASP A 11 24.53 1.54 2.94
N SER A 12 24.79 2.68 2.31
CA SER A 12 25.85 2.74 1.31
C SER A 12 27.15 2.32 2.01
N GLU A 13 28.03 1.56 1.37
CA GLU A 13 29.36 1.29 1.94
C GLU A 13 30.19 2.59 2.19
N ASP A 14 29.62 3.76 1.83
CA ASP A 14 30.06 5.13 2.05
C ASP A 14 29.39 5.82 3.27
N GLU A 15 28.64 5.12 4.14
CA GLU A 15 28.09 5.66 5.41
C GLU A 15 29.16 6.21 6.38
N GLY A 16 30.44 6.10 6.04
CA GLY A 16 31.54 6.78 6.73
C GLY A 16 31.82 8.22 6.27
N ASP A 17 31.31 8.65 5.11
CA ASP A 17 31.54 10.01 4.56
C ASP A 17 30.24 10.84 4.56
N GLU A 18 29.90 11.38 5.72
CA GLU A 18 28.80 12.34 5.93
C GLU A 18 28.98 13.66 5.15
N SER A 19 30.04 13.83 4.34
CA SER A 19 30.24 15.01 3.49
C SER A 19 29.48 14.94 2.16
N VAL A 20 28.94 13.78 1.78
CA VAL A 20 28.16 13.57 0.55
C VAL A 20 26.66 13.46 0.87
N ASP A 21 25.87 14.37 0.30
CA ASP A 21 24.40 14.28 0.33
C ASP A 21 23.93 13.20 -0.65
N ASN A 22 23.35 12.11 -0.11
CA ASN A 22 22.82 10.98 -0.88
C ASN A 22 21.47 11.28 -1.56
N GLY A 23 20.85 12.42 -1.28
CA GLY A 23 19.55 12.81 -1.82
C GLY A 23 18.36 12.01 -1.26
N PRO A 24 17.12 12.40 -1.60
CA PRO A 24 15.92 11.74 -1.11
C PRO A 24 15.72 10.36 -1.76
N THR A 25 15.25 9.39 -0.98
CA THR A 25 14.96 8.02 -1.42
C THR A 25 13.58 7.56 -0.96
N GLY A 26 13.05 6.52 -1.62
CA GLY A 26 11.76 5.94 -1.26
C GLY A 26 10.56 6.78 -1.72
N GLY A 27 9.46 6.63 -0.99
CA GLY A 27 8.16 7.18 -1.35
C GLY A 27 7.49 6.42 -2.50
N LEU A 28 6.17 6.38 -2.45
CA LEU A 28 5.29 5.95 -3.51
C LEU A 28 4.84 7.14 -4.34
N THR A 29 4.27 6.84 -5.51
CA THR A 29 3.99 7.77 -6.62
C THR A 29 5.24 8.35 -7.28
N TRP A 30 5.07 8.94 -8.46
CA TRP A 30 6.20 9.44 -9.28
C TRP A 30 7.00 10.58 -8.63
N ASP A 31 6.41 11.29 -7.69
CA ASP A 31 6.98 12.41 -6.95
C ASP A 31 7.26 12.06 -5.47
N GLY A 32 7.10 10.79 -5.07
CA GLY A 32 7.41 10.33 -3.71
C GLY A 32 6.50 10.89 -2.61
N ARG A 33 5.32 11.44 -2.95
CA ARG A 33 4.48 12.18 -1.98
C ARG A 33 3.76 11.32 -0.94
N ALA A 34 3.76 9.99 -1.11
CA ALA A 34 3.10 9.05 -0.20
C ALA A 34 4.14 8.14 0.43
N ASP A 35 4.18 8.06 1.75
CA ASP A 35 5.22 7.33 2.48
C ASP A 35 4.91 5.82 2.54
N HIS A 36 3.64 5.46 2.79
CA HIS A 36 3.19 4.07 2.91
C HIS A 36 2.10 3.71 1.89
N GLY A 37 1.93 2.40 1.64
CA GLY A 37 0.90 1.87 0.73
C GLY A 37 -0.51 2.38 1.04
N LYS A 38 -0.89 2.47 2.32
CA LYS A 38 -2.18 3.02 2.74
C LYS A 38 -2.35 4.51 2.39
N ASP A 39 -1.27 5.29 2.48
CA ASP A 39 -1.28 6.72 2.13
C ASP A 39 -1.48 6.88 0.62
N GLN A 40 -0.82 6.02 -0.17
CA GLN A 40 -0.99 5.96 -1.61
C GLN A 40 -2.42 5.51 -1.97
N ALA A 41 -2.95 4.46 -1.33
CA ALA A 41 -4.29 3.90 -1.60
C ALA A 41 -5.44 4.91 -1.38
N ARG A 42 -5.27 5.87 -0.47
CA ARG A 42 -6.22 6.97 -0.26
C ARG A 42 -6.36 7.85 -1.50
N ILE A 43 -5.29 8.05 -2.26
CA ILE A 43 -5.25 8.97 -3.41
C ILE A 43 -6.24 8.56 -4.51
N PRO A 44 -6.16 7.37 -5.13
CA PRO A 44 -7.04 7.00 -6.23
C PRO A 44 -8.50 6.94 -5.81
N LEU A 45 -8.77 6.49 -4.58
CA LEU A 45 -10.13 6.39 -4.04
C LEU A 45 -10.84 7.74 -3.99
N LEU A 46 -10.15 8.81 -3.59
CA LEU A 46 -10.74 10.13 -3.32
C LEU A 46 -10.42 11.18 -4.39
N SER A 47 -9.49 10.92 -5.30
CA SER A 47 -9.14 11.83 -6.38
C SER A 47 -10.34 12.00 -7.35
N PRO A 48 -10.81 13.24 -7.60
CA PRO A 48 -11.88 13.49 -8.56
C PRO A 48 -11.47 13.21 -10.01
N PHE A 49 -10.18 13.00 -10.26
CA PHE A 49 -9.62 12.67 -11.58
C PHE A 49 -9.39 11.17 -11.78
N GLU A 50 -9.67 10.35 -10.76
CA GLU A 50 -9.46 8.90 -10.78
C GLU A 50 -10.76 8.16 -10.46
N MET A 51 -10.92 7.60 -9.24
CA MET A 51 -12.14 6.87 -8.88
C MET A 51 -13.29 7.80 -8.47
N GLY A 52 -12.99 9.05 -8.10
CA GLY A 52 -13.99 10.11 -7.98
C GLY A 52 -14.99 9.95 -6.84
N ASN A 53 -14.67 9.21 -5.77
CA ASN A 53 -15.52 9.24 -4.58
C ASN A 53 -15.43 10.60 -3.92
N LYS A 54 -16.57 11.13 -3.49
CA LYS A 54 -16.70 12.44 -2.85
C LYS A 54 -15.89 12.52 -1.55
N ASP A 55 -15.94 11.47 -0.75
CA ASP A 55 -15.30 11.38 0.56
C ASP A 55 -15.16 9.91 1.00
N ALA A 56 -14.43 9.70 2.10
CA ALA A 56 -14.24 8.38 2.71
C ALA A 56 -15.56 7.69 3.09
N ALA A 57 -16.56 8.46 3.52
CA ALA A 57 -17.86 7.91 3.91
C ALA A 57 -18.60 7.28 2.71
N GLN A 58 -18.48 7.87 1.51
CA GLN A 58 -19.02 7.28 0.30
C GLN A 58 -18.36 5.92 -0.02
N VAL A 59 -17.03 5.82 0.14
CA VAL A 59 -16.28 4.57 -0.06
C VAL A 59 -16.77 3.50 0.93
N VAL A 60 -16.87 3.85 2.21
CA VAL A 60 -17.35 2.93 3.26
C VAL A 60 -18.78 2.49 3.04
N ALA A 61 -19.67 3.41 2.62
CA ALA A 61 -21.05 3.07 2.31
C ALA A 61 -21.18 2.12 1.11
N ALA A 62 -20.28 2.22 0.14
CA ALA A 62 -20.20 1.26 -0.96
C ALA A 62 -19.65 -0.08 -0.49
N LEU A 63 -18.59 -0.07 0.34
CA LEU A 63 -17.98 -1.26 0.92
C LEU A 63 -18.97 -2.07 1.76
N GLY A 64 -19.78 -1.41 2.58
CA GLY A 64 -20.82 -2.07 3.39
C GLY A 64 -21.96 -2.71 2.58
N LYS A 65 -22.08 -2.39 1.28
CA LYS A 65 -23.03 -3.00 0.34
C LYS A 65 -22.39 -4.03 -0.58
N ALA A 66 -21.07 -4.19 -0.51
CA ALA A 66 -20.34 -5.09 -1.37
C ALA A 66 -20.62 -6.56 -0.99
N PRO A 67 -20.53 -7.52 -1.94
CA PRO A 67 -20.70 -8.94 -1.64
C PRO A 67 -19.72 -9.49 -0.59
N TYR A 68 -18.60 -8.82 -0.40
CA TYR A 68 -17.54 -9.17 0.54
C TYR A 68 -17.60 -8.38 1.86
N ALA A 69 -18.67 -7.63 2.13
CA ALA A 69 -18.83 -6.86 3.37
C ALA A 69 -18.72 -7.74 4.64
N GLU A 70 -19.24 -8.97 4.61
CA GLU A 70 -19.13 -9.90 5.74
C GLU A 70 -17.70 -10.41 5.94
N ALA A 71 -16.92 -10.58 4.87
CA ALA A 71 -15.49 -10.91 4.99
C ALA A 71 -14.70 -9.73 5.58
N PHE A 72 -15.05 -8.50 5.19
CA PHE A 72 -14.46 -7.30 5.76
C PHE A 72 -14.74 -7.17 7.27
N LYS A 73 -15.99 -7.42 7.70
CA LYS A 73 -16.36 -7.51 9.12
C LYS A 73 -15.61 -8.60 9.86
N ALA A 74 -15.44 -9.77 9.24
CA ALA A 74 -14.71 -10.88 9.85
C ALA A 74 -13.23 -10.54 10.09
N ALA A 75 -12.63 -9.71 9.22
CA ALA A 75 -11.24 -9.28 9.35
C ALA A 75 -11.06 -8.12 10.35
N PHE A 76 -11.97 -7.16 10.38
CA PHE A 76 -11.77 -5.88 11.08
C PHE A 76 -12.76 -5.60 12.23
N GLY A 77 -13.77 -6.44 12.44
CA GLY A 77 -14.78 -6.29 13.48
C GLY A 77 -16.21 -6.20 12.92
N ALA A 78 -17.17 -6.77 13.64
CA ALA A 78 -18.57 -6.82 13.20
C ALA A 78 -19.23 -5.44 13.10
N ASP A 79 -18.76 -4.50 13.93
CA ASP A 79 -19.18 -3.11 14.06
C ASP A 79 -18.33 -2.14 13.22
N VAL A 80 -17.38 -2.61 12.41
CA VAL A 80 -16.46 -1.74 11.66
C VAL A 80 -17.19 -0.66 10.83
N PHE A 81 -18.34 -0.99 10.23
CA PHE A 81 -19.12 -0.04 9.43
C PHE A 81 -19.89 1.01 10.25
N GLU A 82 -19.96 0.85 11.57
CA GLU A 82 -20.49 1.86 12.50
C GLU A 82 -19.47 2.99 12.77
N HIS A 83 -18.19 2.77 12.39
CA HIS A 83 -17.08 3.70 12.55
C HIS A 83 -16.46 4.08 11.19
N PRO A 84 -17.06 5.03 10.43
CA PRO A 84 -16.68 5.26 9.04
C PRO A 84 -15.22 5.65 8.78
N GLN A 85 -14.56 6.35 9.71
CA GLN A 85 -13.14 6.66 9.55
C GLN A 85 -12.29 5.40 9.72
N GLU A 86 -12.55 4.61 10.76
CA GLU A 86 -11.84 3.35 11.02
C GLU A 86 -12.09 2.33 9.90
N ALA A 87 -13.31 2.25 9.36
CA ALA A 87 -13.62 1.42 8.21
C ALA A 87 -12.85 1.84 6.95
N PHE A 88 -12.67 3.14 6.74
CA PHE A 88 -11.88 3.63 5.61
C PHE A 88 -10.39 3.32 5.80
N ASP A 89 -9.85 3.56 6.99
CA ASP A 89 -8.47 3.24 7.33
C ASP A 89 -8.20 1.72 7.21
N ALA A 90 -9.13 0.88 7.65
CA ALA A 90 -9.07 -0.57 7.43
C ALA A 90 -9.11 -0.96 5.95
N ALA A 91 -9.88 -0.25 5.12
CA ALA A 91 -9.94 -0.53 3.68
C ALA A 91 -8.61 -0.22 2.97
N ILE A 92 -7.99 0.92 3.29
CA ILE A 92 -6.67 1.27 2.72
C ILE A 92 -5.54 0.41 3.29
N GLU A 93 -5.64 -0.04 4.55
CA GLU A 93 -4.72 -1.01 5.14
C GLU A 93 -4.82 -2.37 4.47
N ALA A 94 -6.05 -2.85 4.21
CA ALA A 94 -6.27 -4.12 3.51
C ALA A 94 -5.67 -4.11 2.10
N LEU A 95 -5.82 -3.00 1.37
CA LEU A 95 -5.24 -2.83 0.05
C LEU A 95 -3.70 -2.80 0.12
N GLY A 96 -3.13 -1.97 1.00
CA GLY A 96 -1.69 -1.89 1.18
C GLY A 96 -1.05 -3.21 1.65
N THR A 97 -1.79 -4.02 2.42
CA THR A 97 -1.35 -5.36 2.83
C THR A 97 -1.41 -6.36 1.68
N PHE A 98 -2.47 -6.32 0.86
CA PHE A 98 -2.59 -7.20 -0.31
C PHE A 98 -1.43 -6.99 -1.29
N GLU A 99 -1.02 -5.75 -1.52
CA GLU A 99 0.09 -5.41 -2.41
C GLU A 99 1.46 -5.89 -1.90
N GLN A 100 1.57 -6.26 -0.62
CA GLN A 100 2.77 -6.87 -0.04
C GLN A 100 2.82 -8.40 -0.25
N SER A 101 1.81 -9.00 -0.90
CA SER A 101 1.80 -10.42 -1.21
C SER A 101 2.92 -10.77 -2.20
N SER A 102 4.00 -11.38 -1.68
CA SER A 102 5.13 -11.85 -2.49
C SER A 102 4.73 -12.74 -3.66
N ALA A 103 3.78 -13.65 -3.46
CA ALA A 103 3.35 -14.58 -4.49
C ALA A 103 2.65 -13.86 -5.66
N ASP A 104 1.91 -12.79 -5.37
CA ASP A 104 1.08 -12.10 -6.35
C ASP A 104 1.83 -10.93 -7.02
N PHE A 105 2.61 -10.17 -6.24
CA PHE A 105 3.22 -8.91 -6.68
C PHE A 105 4.72 -8.98 -6.91
N TYR A 106 5.41 -9.95 -6.30
CA TYR A 106 6.86 -10.08 -6.39
C TYR A 106 7.28 -11.51 -6.77
N PRO A 107 6.84 -12.05 -7.93
CA PRO A 107 7.06 -13.45 -8.26
C PRO A 107 8.51 -13.78 -8.68
N TYR A 108 9.32 -12.79 -9.06
CA TYR A 108 10.72 -12.95 -9.52
C TYR A 108 10.90 -14.09 -10.53
N SER A 109 10.05 -14.13 -11.55
CA SER A 109 9.96 -15.24 -12.51
C SER A 109 10.22 -14.82 -13.97
N SER A 110 10.94 -13.71 -14.18
CA SER A 110 11.29 -13.24 -15.52
C SER A 110 12.42 -14.08 -16.15
N ARG A 111 12.69 -13.87 -17.44
CA ARG A 111 13.85 -14.49 -18.11
C ARG A 111 15.18 -14.06 -17.51
N TYR A 112 15.24 -12.85 -16.94
CA TYR A 112 16.44 -12.35 -16.27
C TYR A 112 16.64 -13.07 -14.93
N ASP A 113 15.58 -13.23 -14.14
CA ASP A 113 15.63 -14.02 -12.90
C ASP A 113 16.07 -15.47 -13.18
N ALA A 114 15.53 -16.08 -14.25
CA ALA A 114 15.92 -17.42 -14.68
C ALA A 114 17.39 -17.51 -15.16
N PHE A 115 17.97 -16.42 -15.64
CA PHE A 115 19.39 -16.37 -16.01
C PHE A 115 20.31 -16.22 -14.80
N LEU A 116 19.86 -15.54 -13.73
CA LEU A 116 20.63 -15.33 -12.49
C LEU A 116 20.57 -16.50 -11.49
N ALA A 117 19.61 -17.42 -11.66
CA ALA A 117 19.34 -18.53 -10.74
C ALA A 117 20.40 -19.64 -10.72
#